data_AF-A0A820V1A0-F1
#
_entry.id   AF-A0A820V1A0-F1
#
_cell.length_a   1.000
_cell.length_b   1.000
_cell.length_c   1.000
_cell.angle_alpha   90.00
_cell.angle_beta   90.00
_cell.angle_gamma   90.00
#
_symmetry.space_group_name_H-M   'P 1'
#
loop_
_entity.id
_entity.type
_entity.pdbx_description
1 polymer ?
#
loop_
_entity_poly.entity_id
_entity_poly.type
_entity_poly.pdbx_seq_one_letter_code
_entity_poly.pdbx_strand_id
1 'polypeptide(L)'
;MYDIHSVSDTTELMSSMGIQKAKQSPDKLFIKSMLAGVFISFSGRFLIIVGDGSAPLAQNLGPGIQKMVQAAVFPIGLVLIMNTGAEFFTGNTMYAGLLSTDPYRAYTLKITEIKSSIPWHQMFLRGIAGNWLVCLAVWLEITSRDFHSKVLGIFL
;
A
#
# COMPACT_ATOMS: atom_id res chain seq x y z
N MET A 1 9.89 24.62 -7.76
CA MET A 1 9.16 24.82 -6.49
C MET A 1 7.98 23.88 -6.57
N TYR A 2 7.93 22.80 -5.78
CA TYR A 2 6.80 21.87 -5.82
C TYR A 2 5.58 22.61 -5.25
N ASP A 3 4.53 22.81 -6.03
CA ASP A 3 3.23 23.28 -5.55
C ASP A 3 2.63 22.16 -4.69
N ILE A 4 2.81 22.27 -3.38
CA ILE A 4 2.18 21.37 -2.42
C ILE A 4 0.76 21.90 -2.20
N HIS A 5 -0.22 21.29 -2.85
CA HIS A 5 -1.62 21.61 -2.63
C HIS A 5 -1.98 21.46 -1.15
N SER A 6 -2.80 22.38 -0.63
CA SER A 6 -3.36 22.24 0.72
C SER A 6 -4.13 20.92 0.83
N VAL A 7 -4.27 20.41 2.06
CA VAL A 7 -5.00 19.15 2.33
C VAL A 7 -6.46 19.27 1.87
N SER A 8 -7.06 20.45 2.00
CA SER A 8 -8.40 20.77 1.47
C SER A 8 -8.45 20.61 -0.04
N ASP A 9 -7.52 21.25 -0.75
CA ASP A 9 -7.52 21.34 -2.21
C ASP A 9 -7.21 19.97 -2.82
N THR A 10 -6.30 19.21 -2.19
CA THR A 10 -6.00 17.84 -2.55
C THR A 10 -7.24 16.94 -2.43
N THR A 11 -8.03 17.12 -1.39
CA THR A 11 -9.25 16.34 -1.13
C THR A 11 -10.32 16.66 -2.18
N GLU A 12 -10.48 17.93 -2.55
CA GLU A 12 -11.40 18.36 -3.62
C GLU A 12 -10.96 17.84 -4.99
N LEU A 13 -9.67 17.92 -5.31
CA LEU A 13 -9.09 17.35 -6.52
C LEU A 13 -9.32 15.83 -6.55
N MET A 14 -9.06 15.12 -5.45
CA MET A 14 -9.31 13.68 -5.36
C MET A 14 -10.78 13.31 -5.51
N SER A 15 -11.70 14.13 -4.99
CA SER A 15 -13.15 13.91 -5.15
C SER A 15 -13.59 14.07 -6.61
N SER A 16 -13.10 15.11 -7.30
CA SER A 16 -13.44 15.35 -8.71
C SER A 16 -12.82 14.30 -9.64
N MET A 17 -11.59 13.84 -9.36
CA MET A 17 -10.98 12.70 -10.02
C MET A 17 -11.77 11.40 -9.77
N GLY A 18 -12.25 11.18 -8.54
CA GLY A 18 -13.09 10.03 -8.20
C GLY A 18 -14.42 10.01 -8.96
N ILE A 19 -15.09 11.17 -9.10
CA ILE A 19 -16.33 11.29 -9.87
C ILE A 19 -16.09 11.03 -11.36
N GLN A 20 -14.97 11.50 -11.94
CA GLN A 20 -14.62 11.18 -13.33
C GLN A 20 -14.30 9.69 -13.51
N LYS A 21 -13.58 9.09 -12.58
CA LYS A 21 -13.25 7.65 -12.60
C LYS A 21 -14.50 6.78 -12.50
N ALA A 22 -15.47 7.16 -11.67
CA ALA A 22 -16.75 6.46 -11.54
C ALA A 22 -17.59 6.49 -12.83
N LYS A 23 -17.39 7.48 -13.70
CA LYS A 23 -18.08 7.56 -15.01
C LYS A 23 -17.42 6.73 -16.10
N GLN A 24 -16.26 6.10 -15.86
CA GLN A 24 -15.63 5.27 -16.88
C GLN A 24 -16.46 4.00 -17.14
N SER A 25 -16.54 3.59 -18.41
CA SER A 25 -17.21 2.35 -18.80
C SER A 25 -16.55 1.14 -18.13
N PRO A 26 -17.34 0.13 -17.70
CA PRO A 26 -16.84 -1.04 -16.99
C PRO A 26 -15.79 -1.81 -17.79
N ASP A 27 -15.89 -1.85 -19.12
CA ASP A 27 -14.92 -2.53 -19.98
C ASP A 27 -13.52 -1.89 -19.91
N LYS A 28 -13.47 -0.55 -19.88
CA LYS A 28 -12.21 0.20 -19.76
C LYS A 28 -11.63 0.05 -18.37
N LEU A 29 -12.48 0.04 -17.35
CA LEU A 29 -12.08 -0.20 -15.97
C LEU A 29 -11.50 -1.61 -15.80
N PHE A 30 -12.13 -2.61 -16.42
CA PHE A 30 -11.66 -3.99 -16.39
C PHE A 30 -10.27 -4.15 -17.01
N ILE A 31 -10.07 -3.61 -18.22
CA ILE A 31 -8.77 -3.67 -18.91
C ILE A 31 -7.68 -2.95 -18.09
N LYS A 32 -7.97 -1.76 -17.56
CA LYS A 32 -7.02 -1.02 -16.70
C LYS A 32 -6.72 -1.74 -15.38
N SER A 33 -7.70 -2.45 -14.81
CA SER A 33 -7.52 -3.25 -13.59
C SER A 33 -6.69 -4.51 -13.85
N MET A 34 -6.90 -5.17 -14.99
CA MET A 34 -6.04 -6.27 -15.41
C MET A 34 -4.60 -5.81 -15.60
N LEU A 35 -4.39 -4.67 -16.26
CA LEU A 35 -3.07 -4.10 -16.47
C LEU A 35 -2.36 -3.76 -15.14
N ALA A 36 -3.10 -3.21 -14.16
CA ALA A 36 -2.57 -2.99 -12.81
C ALA A 36 -2.16 -4.31 -12.12
N GLY A 37 -2.96 -5.37 -12.26
CA GLY A 37 -2.63 -6.69 -11.75
C GLY A 37 -1.35 -7.29 -12.34
N VAL A 38 -1.10 -7.08 -13.64
CA VAL A 38 0.14 -7.49 -14.30
C VAL A 38 1.35 -6.78 -13.71
N PHE A 39 1.26 -5.48 -13.45
CA PHE A 39 2.37 -4.72 -12.86
C PHE A 39 2.68 -5.13 -11.42
N ILE A 40 1.66 -5.35 -10.57
CA ILE A 40 1.88 -5.89 -9.21
C ILE A 40 2.51 -7.28 -9.26
N SER A 41 2.06 -8.14 -10.19
CA SER A 41 2.61 -9.49 -10.35
C SER A 41 4.07 -9.45 -10.81
N PHE A 42 4.43 -8.52 -11.70
CA PHE A 42 5.81 -8.31 -12.13
C PHE A 42 6.71 -7.88 -10.97
N SER A 43 6.23 -6.97 -10.12
CA SER A 43 6.95 -6.57 -8.90
C SER A 43 7.08 -7.69 -7.88
N GLY A 44 6.05 -8.54 -7.74
CA GLY A 44 6.12 -9.74 -6.91
C GLY A 44 7.16 -10.75 -7.41
N ARG A 45 7.29 -10.92 -8.73
CA ARG A 45 8.34 -11.78 -9.30
C ARG A 45 9.73 -11.18 -9.11
N PHE A 46 9.85 -9.86 -9.25
CA PHE A 46 11.12 -9.15 -9.07
C PHE A 46 11.59 -9.19 -7.60
N LEU A 47 10.67 -9.14 -6.63
CA LEU A 47 10.95 -9.36 -5.20
C LEU A 47 11.67 -10.70 -4.96
N ILE A 48 11.18 -11.78 -5.57
CA ILE A 48 11.74 -13.13 -5.40
C ILE A 48 13.13 -13.23 -6.02
N ILE A 49 13.32 -12.66 -7.22
CA ILE A 49 14.62 -12.64 -7.91
C ILE A 49 15.66 -11.85 -7.10
N VAL A 50 15.27 -10.68 -6.56
CA VAL A 50 16.15 -9.90 -5.69
C VAL A 50 16.42 -10.64 -4.38
N GLY A 51 15.43 -11.36 -3.85
CA GLY A 51 15.61 -12.18 -2.65
C GLY A 51 16.66 -13.27 -2.82
N ASP A 52 16.61 -14.00 -3.93
CA ASP A 52 17.58 -15.05 -4.25
C ASP A 52 18.97 -14.46 -4.58
N GLY A 53 19.02 -13.41 -5.40
CA GLY A 53 20.27 -12.71 -5.74
C GLY A 53 20.95 -12.00 -4.56
N SER A 54 20.22 -11.69 -3.49
CA SER A 54 20.74 -11.10 -2.25
C SER A 54 21.00 -12.13 -1.14
N ALA A 55 20.98 -13.43 -1.43
CA ALA A 55 21.34 -14.48 -0.47
C ALA A 55 22.69 -14.25 0.25
N PRO A 56 23.75 -13.71 -0.40
CA PRO A 56 25.00 -13.39 0.29
C PRO A 56 24.87 -12.28 1.35
N LEU A 57 23.92 -11.35 1.20
CA LEU A 57 23.67 -10.31 2.20
C LEU A 57 23.09 -10.90 3.49
N ALA A 58 22.30 -11.97 3.39
CA ALA A 58 21.74 -12.64 4.55
C ALA A 58 22.80 -13.33 5.41
N GLN A 59 23.85 -13.87 4.77
CA GLN A 59 24.95 -14.55 5.44
C GLN A 59 25.92 -13.58 6.12
N ASN A 60 26.20 -12.43 5.50
CA ASN A 60 27.20 -11.48 6.00
C ASN A 60 26.62 -10.40 6.93
N LEU A 61 25.40 -9.93 6.66
CA LEU A 61 24.75 -8.82 7.41
C LEU A 61 23.47 -9.25 8.14
N GLY A 62 23.08 -10.52 8.02
CA GLY A 62 21.90 -11.09 8.65
C GLY A 62 20.63 -11.02 7.79
N PRO A 63 19.64 -11.89 8.08
CA PRO A 63 18.41 -12.04 7.27
C PRO A 63 17.52 -10.79 7.26
N GLY A 64 17.69 -9.88 8.22
CA GLY A 64 16.94 -8.62 8.29
C GLY A 64 17.25 -7.68 7.12
N ILE A 65 18.53 -7.51 6.77
CA ILE A 65 18.95 -6.62 5.67
C ILE A 65 18.47 -7.15 4.33
N GLN A 66 18.51 -8.46 4.11
CA GLN A 66 17.98 -9.10 2.90
C GLN A 66 16.48 -8.79 2.72
N LYS A 67 15.69 -8.88 3.79
CA LYS A 67 14.26 -8.55 3.76
C LYS A 67 14.00 -7.04 3.55
N MET A 68 14.87 -6.16 4.04
CA MET A 68 14.77 -4.72 3.79
C MET A 68 15.02 -4.37 2.32
N VAL A 69 16.02 -5.00 1.69
CA VAL A 69 16.30 -4.83 0.26
C VAL A 69 15.12 -5.32 -0.57
N GLN A 70 14.54 -6.47 -0.22
CA GLN A 70 13.31 -6.97 -0.84
C GLN A 70 12.14 -5.99 -0.64
N ALA A 71 11.92 -5.49 0.57
CA ALA A 71 10.83 -4.56 0.86
C ALA A 71 10.95 -3.24 0.08
N ALA A 72 12.15 -2.75 -0.18
CA ALA A 72 12.38 -1.54 -0.98
C ALA A 72 12.02 -1.71 -2.47
N VAL A 73 11.98 -2.94 -2.95
CA VAL A 73 11.72 -3.28 -4.36
C VAL A 73 10.22 -3.42 -4.66
N PHE A 74 9.41 -3.76 -3.67
CA PHE A 74 7.96 -3.94 -3.81
C PHE A 74 7.20 -2.69 -4.32
N PRO A 75 7.50 -1.44 -3.86
CA PRO A 75 6.77 -0.24 -4.29
C PRO A 75 6.89 0.09 -5.78
N ILE A 76 7.87 -0.50 -6.49
CA ILE A 76 8.10 -0.26 -7.92
C ILE A 76 6.83 -0.56 -8.74
N GLY A 77 6.04 -1.56 -8.35
CA GLY A 77 4.79 -1.90 -9.03
C GLY A 77 3.74 -0.81 -8.94
N LEU A 78 3.64 -0.17 -7.76
CA LEU A 78 2.75 0.96 -7.55
C LEU A 78 3.20 2.18 -8.37
N VAL A 79 4.51 2.42 -8.50
CA VAL A 79 5.05 3.51 -9.33
C VAL A 79 4.71 3.29 -10.82
N LEU A 80 4.88 2.06 -11.32
CA LEU A 80 4.53 1.72 -12.71
C LEU A 80 3.04 1.90 -13.00
N ILE A 81 2.17 1.54 -12.04
CA ILE A 81 0.72 1.73 -12.14
C ILE A 81 0.37 3.21 -12.24
N MET A 82 0.98 4.05 -11.38
CA MET A 82 0.75 5.50 -11.38
C MET A 82 1.19 6.15 -12.69
N ASN A 83 2.32 5.74 -13.26
CA ASN A 83 2.82 6.28 -14.53
C ASN A 83 2.01 5.82 -15.74
N THR A 84 1.43 4.62 -15.70
CA THR A 84 0.64 4.06 -16.82
C THR A 84 -0.84 4.49 -16.75
N GLY A 85 -1.28 5.08 -15.64
CA GLY A 85 -2.68 5.43 -15.42
C GLY A 85 -3.59 4.19 -15.29
N ALA A 86 -3.02 3.05 -14.89
CA ALA A 86 -3.77 1.83 -14.61
C ALA A 86 -4.55 2.01 -13.30
N GLU A 87 -5.71 1.35 -13.20
CA GLU A 87 -6.62 1.54 -12.06
C GLU A 87 -6.50 0.35 -11.11
N PHE A 88 -6.32 0.61 -9.82
CA PHE A 88 -6.18 -0.42 -8.81
C PHE A 88 -7.31 -0.32 -7.79
N PHE A 89 -7.83 -1.47 -7.34
CA PHE A 89 -9.04 -1.53 -6.51
C PHE A 89 -8.93 -0.69 -5.24
N THR A 90 -7.84 -0.82 -4.47
CA THR A 90 -7.69 -0.08 -3.20
C THR A 90 -7.63 1.43 -3.41
N GLY A 91 -7.02 1.89 -4.51
CA GLY A 91 -7.02 3.30 -4.91
C GLY A 91 -8.42 3.77 -5.27
N ASN A 92 -9.16 2.98 -6.05
CA ASN A 92 -10.53 3.30 -6.44
C ASN A 92 -11.49 3.31 -5.26
N THR A 93 -11.34 2.42 -4.28
CA THR A 93 -12.11 2.45 -3.03
C THR A 93 -11.83 3.73 -2.22
N MET A 94 -10.58 4.21 -2.21
CA MET A 94 -10.25 5.50 -1.58
C MET A 94 -10.95 6.67 -2.28
N TYR A 95 -10.92 6.73 -3.61
CA TYR A 95 -11.56 7.80 -4.38
C TYR A 95 -13.10 7.77 -4.31
N ALA A 96 -13.70 6.58 -4.39
CA ALA A 96 -15.15 6.41 -4.50
C ALA A 96 -15.86 6.36 -3.13
N GLY A 97 -15.22 5.79 -2.11
CA GLY A 97 -15.87 5.44 -0.84
C GLY A 97 -15.67 6.44 0.32
N LEU A 98 -14.55 7.18 0.36
CA LEU A 98 -14.21 8.02 1.53
C LEU A 98 -14.45 9.53 1.32
N LEU A 99 -14.46 9.99 0.07
CA LEU A 99 -14.45 11.43 -0.26
C LEU A 99 -15.82 11.97 -0.72
N SER A 100 -16.77 11.10 -1.07
CA SER A 100 -18.01 11.46 -1.75
C SER A 100 -19.21 11.68 -0.82
N THR A 101 -19.16 11.19 0.42
CA THR A 101 -20.32 11.18 1.34
C THR A 101 -19.97 11.82 2.70
N ASP A 102 -20.70 12.86 3.10
CA ASP A 102 -20.64 13.39 4.48
C ASP A 102 -21.39 12.40 5.41
N PRO A 103 -20.84 12.01 6.59
CA PRO A 103 -19.77 12.64 7.37
C PRO A 103 -18.34 12.10 7.15
N TYR A 104 -18.14 11.11 6.28
CA TYR A 104 -16.85 10.43 6.09
C TYR A 104 -15.77 11.34 5.50
N ARG A 105 -16.16 12.34 4.71
CA ARG A 105 -15.27 13.37 4.17
C ARG A 105 -14.60 14.20 5.27
N ALA A 106 -15.38 14.66 6.25
CA ALA A 106 -14.86 15.44 7.39
C ALA A 106 -13.91 14.62 8.27
N TYR A 107 -14.21 13.33 8.48
CA TYR A 107 -13.33 12.42 9.22
C TYR A 107 -12.02 12.15 8.49
N THR A 108 -12.07 11.97 7.16
CA THR A 108 -10.90 11.73 6.31
C THR A 108 -9.96 12.94 6.29
N LEU A 109 -10.50 14.16 6.23
CA LEU A 109 -9.72 15.39 6.33
C LEU A 109 -8.95 15.46 7.65
N LYS A 110 -9.63 15.18 8.78
CA LYS A 110 -9.00 15.17 10.11
C LYS A 110 -7.87 14.15 10.22
N ILE A 111 -8.06 12.93 9.71
CA ILE A 111 -7.00 11.90 9.71
C ILE A 111 -5.84 12.31 8.82
N THR A 112 -6.13 12.88 7.64
CA THR A 112 -5.11 13.24 6.66
C THR A 112 -4.23 14.37 7.17
N GLU A 113 -4.83 15.38 7.80
CA GLU A 113 -4.11 16.49 8.44
C GLU A 113 -3.21 15.98 9.59
N ILE A 114 -3.70 15.04 10.40
CA ILE A 114 -2.89 14.41 11.46
C ILE A 114 -1.74 13.61 10.86
N LYS A 115 -1.97 12.82 9.80
CA LYS A 115 -0.96 11.94 9.18
C LYS A 115 0.09 12.72 8.38
N SER A 116 -0.29 13.82 7.74
CA SER A 116 0.62 14.65 6.93
C SER A 116 1.57 15.48 7.80
N SER A 117 1.19 15.76 9.04
CA SER A 117 2.00 16.53 10.00
C SER A 117 2.88 15.66 10.92
N ILE A 118 2.87 14.33 10.75
CA ILE A 118 3.76 13.42 11.49
C ILE A 118 5.21 13.61 11.00
N PRO A 119 6.18 13.84 11.88
CA PRO A 119 7.56 14.00 11.47
C PRO A 119 8.14 12.67 10.93
N TRP A 120 9.01 12.75 9.93
CA TRP A 120 9.47 11.60 9.14
C TRP A 120 9.98 10.42 9.99
N HIS A 121 10.69 10.69 11.09
CA HIS A 121 11.26 9.67 11.96
C HIS A 121 10.18 8.85 12.67
N GLN A 122 9.06 9.48 13.06
CA GLN A 122 7.92 8.76 13.64
C GLN A 122 7.20 7.93 12.58
N MET A 123 7.15 8.40 11.33
CA MET A 123 6.58 7.62 10.22
C MET A 123 7.44 6.38 9.93
N PHE A 124 8.75 6.53 9.94
CA PHE A 124 9.72 5.43 9.77
C PHE A 124 9.62 4.40 10.90
N LEU A 125 9.62 4.84 12.16
CA LEU A 125 9.51 3.94 13.31
C LEU A 125 8.16 3.22 13.37
N ARG A 126 7.05 3.90 13.04
CA ARG A 126 5.72 3.27 12.89
C ARG A 126 5.71 2.22 11.78
N GLY A 127 6.45 2.46 10.69
CA GLY A 127 6.64 1.50 9.60
C GLY A 127 7.40 0.24 10.05
N ILE A 128 8.50 0.40 10.79
CA ILE A 128 9.27 -0.74 11.33
C ILE A 128 8.42 -1.54 12.32
N ALA A 129 7.77 -0.87 13.27
CA ALA A 129 6.92 -1.53 14.26
C ALA A 129 5.74 -2.25 13.60
N GLY A 130 5.11 -1.64 12.58
CA GLY A 130 4.05 -2.26 11.81
C GLY A 130 4.52 -3.53 11.10
N ASN A 131 5.67 -3.48 10.40
CA ASN A 131 6.22 -4.66 9.74
C ASN A 131 6.61 -5.76 10.73
N TRP A 132 7.12 -5.39 11.91
CA TRP A 132 7.42 -6.34 12.97
C TRP A 132 6.16 -7.05 13.44
N LEU A 133 5.08 -6.32 13.74
CA LEU A 133 3.80 -6.92 14.16
C LEU A 133 3.22 -7.84 13.08
N VAL A 134 3.28 -7.45 11.82
CA VAL A 134 2.85 -8.31 10.70
C VAL A 134 3.68 -9.60 10.63
N CYS A 135 5.00 -9.50 10.79
CA CYS A 135 5.88 -10.68 10.81
C CYS A 135 5.59 -11.59 12.02
N LEU A 136 5.23 -11.03 13.18
CA LEU A 136 4.82 -11.79 14.36
C LEU A 136 3.48 -12.49 14.14
N ALA A 137 2.50 -11.82 13.55
CA ALA A 137 1.21 -12.42 13.22
C ALA A 137 1.37 -13.62 12.29
N VAL A 138 2.20 -13.49 11.24
CA VAL A 138 2.52 -14.61 10.33
C VAL A 138 3.28 -15.72 11.05
N TRP A 139 4.21 -15.39 11.95
CA TRP A 139 4.91 -16.39 12.76
C TRP A 139 3.95 -17.18 13.66
N LEU A 140 3.02 -16.50 14.32
CA LEU A 140 1.98 -17.09 15.17
C LEU A 140 0.98 -17.93 14.35
N GLU A 141 0.69 -17.54 13.11
CA GLU A 141 -0.13 -18.33 12.18
C GLU A 141 0.56 -19.65 11.78
N ILE A 142 1.87 -19.61 11.50
CA ILE A 142 2.62 -20.81 11.08
C ILE A 142 2.81 -21.79 12.25
N THR A 143 2.90 -21.30 13.50
CA THR A 143 3.02 -22.17 14.68
C THR A 143 1.70 -22.76 15.14
N SER A 144 0.56 -22.25 14.68
CA SER A 144 -0.78 -22.73 15.06
C SER A 144 -1.35 -23.73 14.04
N ARG A 145 -1.87 -24.86 14.54
CA ARG A 145 -2.41 -25.95 13.69
C ARG A 145 -3.92 -25.85 13.45
N ASP A 146 -4.63 -25.18 14.35
CA ASP A 146 -6.09 -25.05 14.28
C ASP A 146 -6.53 -23.73 13.63
N PHE A 147 -7.62 -23.78 12.87
CA PHE A 147 -8.17 -22.61 12.17
C PHE A 147 -8.50 -21.44 13.13
N HIS A 148 -9.09 -21.74 14.29
CA HIS A 148 -9.45 -20.73 15.30
C HIS A 148 -8.22 -20.01 15.86
N SER A 149 -7.15 -20.76 16.11
CA SER A 149 -5.89 -20.25 16.65
C SER A 149 -5.17 -19.33 15.65
N LYS A 150 -5.28 -19.62 14.35
CA LYS A 150 -4.75 -18.77 13.27
C LYS A 150 -5.49 -17.43 13.20
N VAL A 151 -6.82 -17.45 13.26
CA VAL A 151 -7.63 -16.23 13.25
C VAL A 151 -7.34 -15.38 14.48
N LEU A 152 -7.23 -15.98 15.67
CA LEU A 152 -6.88 -15.28 16.90
C LEU A 152 -5.47 -14.68 16.85
N GLY A 153 -4.50 -15.39 16.27
CA GLY A 153 -3.12 -14.91 16.11
C GLY A 153 -2.97 -13.72 15.14
N ILE A 154 -3.91 -13.53 14.21
CA ILE A 154 -3.95 -12.37 13.31
C ILE A 154 -4.64 -11.15 13.97
N PHE A 155 -5.55 -11.39 14.91
CA PHE A 155 -6.31 -10.33 15.60
C PHE A 155 -5.59 -9.75 16.83
N LEU A 156 -4.53 -10.40 17.32
CA LEU A 156 -3.70 -10.00 18.46
C LEU A 156 -2.44 -9.26 18.01
#